data_AF-A0A2R6E6T4-F1
#
_entry.id   AF-A0A2R6E6T4-F1
#
_cell.length_a   1.000
_cell.length_b   1.000
_cell.length_c   1.000
_cell.angle_alpha   90.00
_cell.angle_beta   90.00
_cell.angle_gamma   90.00
#
_symmetry.space_group_name_H-M   'P 1'
#
loop_
_entity.id
_entity.type
_entity.pdbx_description
1 polymer ?
#
loop_
_entity_poly.entity_id
_entity_poly.type
_entity_poly.pdbx_seq_one_letter_code
_entity_poly.pdbx_strand_id
1 'polypeptide(L)'
;MHGLLSRLTAGDDESDCRCRPAVEDDRLVVDASDCPADGRLAEAAACRATVVEALTARDVETVVTRTEAVERAYEGDAAALLVAAGRFADAAA
;
A
#
# COMPACT_ATOMS: atom_id res chain seq x y z
N MET A 1 25.59 8.88 3.66
CA MET A 1 24.43 9.79 3.58
C MET A 1 23.62 9.66 2.28
N HIS A 2 24.17 9.12 1.18
CA HIS A 2 23.40 8.92 -0.06
C HIS A 2 22.28 7.88 0.03
N GLY A 3 22.43 6.83 0.85
CA GLY A 3 21.41 5.77 0.95
C GLY A 3 20.09 6.18 1.60
N LEU A 4 20.08 7.23 2.43
CA LEU A 4 18.85 7.76 3.03
C LEU A 4 18.12 8.69 2.05
N LEU A 5 18.86 9.57 1.38
CA LEU A 5 18.31 10.48 0.36
C LEU A 5 17.71 9.71 -0.82
N SER A 6 18.36 8.65 -1.29
CA SER A 6 17.80 7.79 -2.34
C SER A 6 16.48 7.12 -1.94
N ARG A 7 16.22 6.87 -0.65
CA ARG A 7 14.93 6.33 -0.18
C ARG A 7 13.83 7.37 -0.07
N LEU A 8 14.20 8.65 0.04
CA LEU A 8 13.26 9.76 0.05
C LEU A 8 12.86 10.17 -1.38
N THR A 9 13.77 10.07 -2.35
CA THR A 9 13.51 10.40 -3.77
C THR A 9 13.19 9.21 -4.67
N ALA A 10 13.27 7.96 -4.19
CA ALA A 10 12.85 6.78 -4.97
C ALA A 10 11.36 6.78 -5.35
N GLY A 11 10.57 7.75 -4.84
CA GLY A 11 9.20 7.98 -5.29
C GLY A 11 9.08 8.53 -6.72
N ASP A 12 10.17 9.00 -7.34
CA ASP A 12 10.11 9.69 -8.65
C ASP A 12 10.43 8.79 -9.87
N ASP A 13 11.00 7.59 -9.69
CA ASP A 13 11.44 6.70 -10.79
C ASP A 13 10.86 5.26 -10.74
N GLU A 14 9.90 5.00 -9.85
CA GLU A 14 9.07 3.79 -9.91
C GLU A 14 7.83 4.11 -10.77
N SER A 15 7.57 3.34 -11.83
CA SER A 15 6.36 3.47 -12.64
C SER A 15 5.11 3.59 -11.76
N ASP A 16 4.21 4.53 -12.07
CA ASP A 16 2.94 4.75 -11.36
C ASP A 16 2.32 3.42 -10.91
N CYS A 17 1.92 3.33 -9.65
CA CYS A 17 1.29 2.10 -9.16
C CYS A 17 0.00 1.84 -9.93
N ARG A 18 -0.19 0.59 -10.36
CA ARG A 18 -1.39 0.13 -11.10
C ARG A 18 -2.29 -0.76 -10.26
N CYS A 19 -2.05 -0.80 -8.94
CA CYS A 19 -2.87 -1.60 -8.03
C CYS A 19 -4.26 -1.00 -7.91
N ARG A 20 -5.27 -1.86 -7.79
CA ARG A 20 -6.67 -1.45 -7.63
C ARG A 20 -7.15 -1.84 -6.23
N PRO A 21 -7.12 -0.91 -5.26
CA PRO A 21 -7.65 -1.16 -3.92
C PRO A 21 -9.19 -1.13 -3.92
N ALA A 22 -9.78 -2.01 -3.12
CA ALA A 22 -11.21 -2.07 -2.84
C ALA A 22 -11.42 -2.49 -1.37
N VAL A 23 -12.29 -1.78 -0.66
CA VAL A 23 -12.68 -2.19 0.69
C VAL A 23 -13.75 -3.27 0.58
N GLU A 24 -13.49 -4.43 1.17
CA GLU A 24 -14.42 -5.53 1.30
C GLU A 24 -14.60 -5.80 2.80
N ASP A 25 -15.80 -5.57 3.34
CA ASP A 25 -16.06 -5.70 4.79
C ASP A 25 -15.06 -4.89 5.65
N ASP A 26 -14.24 -5.57 6.44
CA ASP A 26 -13.22 -5.00 7.34
C ASP A 26 -11.79 -5.24 6.82
N ARG A 27 -11.64 -5.54 5.53
CA ARG A 27 -10.35 -5.71 4.85
C ARG A 27 -10.22 -4.79 3.63
N LEU A 28 -8.99 -4.36 3.36
CA LEU A 28 -8.64 -3.73 2.10
C LEU A 28 -8.05 -4.79 1.17
N VAL A 29 -8.76 -5.10 0.09
CA VAL A 29 -8.27 -6.01 -0.95
C VAL A 29 -7.68 -5.20 -2.09
N VAL A 30 -6.45 -5.50 -2.46
CA VAL A 30 -5.68 -4.81 -3.49
C VAL A 30 -5.44 -5.78 -4.62
N ASP A 31 -6.12 -5.57 -5.75
CA ASP A 31 -5.78 -6.28 -6.98
C ASP A 31 -4.42 -5.79 -7.47
N ALA A 32 -3.48 -6.72 -7.53
CA ALA A 32 -2.09 -6.46 -7.83
C ALA A 32 -1.62 -7.07 -9.15
N SER A 33 -2.56 -7.54 -10.00
CA SER A 33 -2.25 -8.22 -11.25
C SER A 33 -1.49 -7.34 -12.25
N ASP A 34 -1.62 -6.01 -12.13
CA ASP A 34 -0.92 -5.03 -12.97
C ASP A 34 0.25 -4.32 -12.26
N CYS A 35 0.58 -4.69 -11.01
CA CYS A 35 1.48 -3.88 -10.19
C CYS A 35 2.97 -4.14 -10.44
N PRO A 36 3.82 -3.10 -10.39
CA PRO A 36 5.25 -3.19 -10.70
C PRO A 36 6.11 -3.99 -9.68
N ALA A 37 5.51 -4.72 -8.73
CA ALA A 37 6.21 -5.57 -7.77
C ALA A 37 5.39 -6.80 -7.34
N ASP A 38 4.51 -7.30 -8.20
CA ASP A 38 3.66 -8.48 -7.93
C ASP A 38 2.86 -8.38 -6.60
N GLY A 39 2.43 -7.16 -6.26
CA GLY A 39 1.69 -6.86 -5.02
C GLY A 39 2.54 -6.76 -3.76
N ARG A 40 3.88 -6.74 -3.84
CA ARG A 40 4.74 -6.60 -2.66
C ARG A 40 4.86 -5.14 -2.23
N LEU A 41 3.98 -4.71 -1.32
CA LEU A 41 3.94 -3.34 -0.81
C LEU A 41 5.26 -2.91 -0.14
N ALA A 42 5.99 -3.84 0.49
CA ALA A 42 7.29 -3.52 1.11
C ALA A 42 8.36 -3.07 0.09
N GLU A 43 8.23 -3.51 -1.16
CA GLU A 43 9.23 -3.32 -2.21
C GLU A 43 8.88 -2.16 -3.15
N ALA A 44 7.63 -1.70 -3.18
CA ALA A 44 7.16 -0.65 -4.10
C ALA A 44 6.60 0.58 -3.36
N ALA A 45 7.30 1.72 -3.43
CA ALA A 45 6.89 2.93 -2.71
C ALA A 45 5.60 3.54 -3.25
N ALA A 46 5.46 3.63 -4.57
CA ALA A 46 4.26 4.15 -5.21
C ALA A 46 3.01 3.34 -4.82
N CYS A 47 3.13 2.01 -4.71
CA CYS A 47 2.00 1.17 -4.32
C CYS A 47 1.63 1.27 -2.85
N ARG A 48 2.58 1.56 -1.96
CA ARG A 48 2.22 1.93 -0.58
C ARG A 48 1.44 3.23 -0.55
N ALA A 49 1.82 4.23 -1.35
CA ALA A 49 1.10 5.49 -1.41
C ALA A 49 -0.36 5.28 -1.84
N THR A 50 -0.62 4.49 -2.90
CA THR A 50 -1.98 4.13 -3.33
C THR A 50 -2.79 3.42 -2.24
N VAL A 51 -2.18 2.50 -1.50
CA VAL A 51 -2.85 1.80 -0.38
C VAL A 51 -3.16 2.78 0.75
N VAL A 52 -2.22 3.64 1.11
CA VAL A 52 -2.41 4.65 2.16
C VAL A 52 -3.52 5.63 1.80
N GLU A 53 -3.58 6.07 0.54
CA GLU A 53 -4.67 6.92 0.04
C GLU A 53 -6.03 6.22 0.18
N ALA A 54 -6.13 4.94 -0.19
CA ALA A 54 -7.38 4.19 -0.02
C ALA A 54 -7.80 4.04 1.45
N LEU A 55 -6.84 3.96 2.38
CA LEU A 55 -7.08 3.86 3.82
C LEU A 55 -7.50 5.18 4.48
N THR A 56 -7.46 6.30 3.76
CA THR A 56 -8.07 7.56 4.25
C THR A 56 -9.59 7.43 4.40
N ALA A 57 -10.22 6.59 3.56
CA ALA A 57 -11.67 6.46 3.52
C ALA A 57 -12.23 5.56 4.63
N ARG A 58 -11.47 4.56 5.08
CA ARG A 58 -11.94 3.58 6.07
C ARG A 58 -10.79 2.80 6.72
N ASP A 59 -10.94 2.56 8.02
CA ASP A 59 -10.08 1.66 8.78
C ASP A 59 -10.41 0.19 8.50
N VAL A 60 -9.38 -0.64 8.45
CA VAL A 60 -9.46 -2.08 8.20
C VAL A 60 -8.52 -2.83 9.15
N GLU A 61 -8.79 -4.11 9.41
CA GLU A 61 -7.91 -4.94 10.25
C GLU A 61 -6.82 -5.65 9.44
N THR A 62 -7.07 -5.85 8.14
CA THR A 62 -6.18 -6.59 7.24
C THR A 62 -6.09 -5.89 5.89
N VAL A 63 -4.88 -5.87 5.32
CA VAL A 63 -4.64 -5.46 3.93
C VAL A 63 -4.18 -6.70 3.16
N VAL A 64 -4.89 -7.06 2.10
CA VAL A 64 -4.58 -8.22 1.26
C VAL A 64 -4.19 -7.73 -0.12
N THR A 65 -3.05 -8.18 -0.64
CA THR A 65 -2.72 -8.00 -2.05
C THR A 65 -2.89 -9.33 -2.77
N ARG A 66 -3.62 -9.34 -3.88
CA ARG A 66 -3.85 -10.54 -4.67
C ARG A 66 -3.40 -10.36 -6.11
N THR A 67 -2.75 -11.38 -6.64
CA THR A 67 -2.52 -11.59 -8.06
C THR A 67 -3.27 -12.86 -8.46
N GLU A 68 -3.38 -13.16 -9.76
CA GLU A 68 -3.97 -14.42 -10.24
C GLU A 68 -3.32 -15.68 -9.63
N ALA A 69 -2.05 -15.60 -9.21
CA ALA A 69 -1.28 -16.75 -8.73
C ALA A 69 -1.01 -16.74 -7.21
N VAL A 70 -1.00 -15.57 -6.58
CA VAL A 70 -0.54 -15.42 -5.19
C VAL A 70 -1.39 -14.38 -4.45
N GLU A 71 -1.84 -14.76 -3.26
CA GLU A 71 -2.40 -13.87 -2.25
C GLU A 71 -1.38 -13.62 -1.14
N ARG A 72 -1.32 -12.39 -0.64
CA ARG A 72 -0.49 -11.99 0.50
C ARG A 72 -1.30 -11.14 1.46
N ALA A 73 -1.33 -11.53 2.73
CA ALA A 73 -1.97 -10.77 3.78
C ALA A 73 -0.93 -10.00 4.62
N TYR A 74 -1.23 -8.72 4.86
CA TYR A 74 -0.58 -7.88 5.85
C TYR A 74 -1.54 -7.75 7.02
N GLU A 75 -1.13 -8.26 8.17
CA GLU A 75 -1.96 -8.41 9.38
C GLU A 75 -1.20 -7.88 10.60
N GLY A 76 -1.90 -7.70 11.72
CA GLY A 76 -1.32 -7.22 12.97
C GLY A 76 -0.62 -5.89 12.81
N ASP A 77 0.64 -5.80 13.25
CA ASP A 77 1.41 -4.55 13.21
C ASP A 77 1.60 -3.99 11.79
N ALA A 78 1.72 -4.86 10.78
CA ALA A 78 1.87 -4.42 9.39
C ALA A 78 0.62 -3.70 8.87
N ALA A 79 -0.56 -4.26 9.16
CA ALA A 79 -1.84 -3.61 8.84
C ALA A 79 -2.03 -2.33 9.66
N ALA A 80 -1.75 -2.39 10.97
CA ALA A 80 -1.90 -1.25 11.88
C ALA A 80 -1.06 -0.04 11.44
N LEU A 81 0.18 -0.27 10.96
CA LEU A 81 1.04 0.80 10.44
C LEU A 81 0.47 1.44 9.16
N LEU A 82 -0.06 0.64 8.24
CA LEU A 82 -0.68 1.15 7.01
C LEU A 82 -1.93 1.97 7.32
N VAL A 83 -2.77 1.50 8.23
CA VAL A 83 -3.98 2.22 8.69
C VAL A 83 -3.60 3.52 9.40
N ALA A 84 -2.60 3.48 10.27
CA ALA A 84 -2.10 4.69 10.93
C ALA A 84 -1.59 5.73 9.91
N ALA A 85 -0.91 5.28 8.84
CA ALA A 85 -0.48 6.16 7.76
C ALA A 85 -1.66 6.76 6.99
N GLY A 86 -2.71 5.97 6.70
CA GLY A 86 -3.95 6.45 6.06
C GLY A 86 -4.66 7.52 6.90
N ARG A 87 -4.85 7.24 8.19
CA ARG A 87 -5.42 8.20 9.15
C ARG A 87 -4.59 9.48 9.25
N PHE A 88 -3.27 9.36 9.23
CA PHE A 88 -2.39 10.52 9.24
C PHE A 88 -2.54 11.36 7.96
N ALA A 89 -2.61 10.71 6.80
CA ALA A 89 -2.78 11.39 5.52
C ALA A 89 -4.13 12.13 5.46
N ASP A 90 -5.21 11.52 5.93
CA ASP A 90 -6.54 12.15 6.03
C ASP A 90 -6.51 13.38 6.95
N ALA A 91 -5.87 13.27 8.12
CA ALA A 91 -5.77 14.36 9.09
C ALA A 91 -4.86 15.53 8.63
N ALA A 92 -3.97 15.29 7.67
CA ALA A 92 -2.99 16.27 7.18
C ALA A 92 -3.43 16.96 5.88
N ALA A 93 -4.54 16.54 5.26
CA ALA A 93 -5.10 17.10 4.03
C ALA A 93 -5.86 18.42 4.28
#